data_AF-A0A7S3AD93-F1
#
_entry.id   AF-A0A7S3AD93-F1
#
_cell.length_a   1.000
_cell.length_b   1.000
_cell.length_c   1.000
_cell.angle_alpha   90.00
_cell.angle_beta   90.00
_cell.angle_gamma   90.00
#
_symmetry.space_group_name_H-M   'P 1'
#
loop_
_entity.id
_entity.type
_entity.pdbx_description
1 polymer ?
#
loop_
_entity_poly.entity_id
_entity_poly.type
_entity_poly.pdbx_seq_one_letter_code
_entity_poly.pdbx_strand_id
1 'polypeptide(L)'
;VALAARDDEAIAAAAVEMGVRTKHMNKTVIVQFASHFFDRNIADVGPHIFLLELNRIDRITSLPKDYMLVARSSLLLRGVGAKLHAPQQVARAWEPEARRYLERLEEDGDIG
;
A
#
# COMPACT_ATOMS: atom_id res chain seq x y z
N VAL A 1 7.90 -4.75 -2.90
CA VAL A 1 9.14 -4.88 -2.10
C VAL A 1 9.29 -3.79 -1.03
N ALA A 2 9.07 -2.51 -1.35
CA ALA A 2 9.22 -1.39 -0.39
C ALA A 2 8.43 -1.56 0.93
N LEU A 3 7.16 -1.96 0.85
CA LEU A 3 6.32 -2.24 2.03
C LEU A 3 6.87 -3.37 2.92
N ALA A 4 7.46 -4.41 2.32
CA ALA A 4 8.05 -5.53 3.06
C ALA A 4 9.32 -5.09 3.80
N ALA A 5 10.15 -4.26 3.14
CA ALA A 5 11.34 -3.65 3.70
C ALA A 5 11.03 -2.53 4.72
N ARG A 6 9.79 -2.00 4.73
CA ARG A 6 9.39 -0.83 5.51
C ARG A 6 10.26 0.40 5.21
N ASP A 7 10.58 0.58 3.93
CA ASP A 7 11.30 1.75 3.44
C ASP A 7 10.29 2.85 3.10
N ASP A 8 10.12 3.80 4.01
CA ASP A 8 9.14 4.88 3.88
C ASP A 8 9.38 5.77 2.65
N GLU A 9 10.63 5.95 2.21
CA GLU A 9 10.95 6.73 1.01
C GLU A 9 10.51 5.97 -0.24
N ALA A 10 10.87 4.69 -0.35
CA ALA A 10 10.48 3.87 -1.49
C ALA A 10 8.97 3.61 -1.53
N ILE A 11 8.32 3.48 -0.37
CA ILE A 11 6.85 3.37 -0.27
C ILE A 11 6.20 4.64 -0.80
N ALA A 12 6.68 5.82 -0.37
CA ALA A 12 6.13 7.09 -0.81
C ALA A 12 6.33 7.30 -2.31
N ALA A 13 7.53 7.04 -2.83
CA ALA A 13 7.83 7.13 -4.26
C ALA A 13 6.90 6.23 -5.09
N ALA A 14 6.79 4.95 -4.75
CA ALA A 14 5.93 4.01 -5.45
C ALA A 14 4.44 4.41 -5.37
N ALA A 15 3.96 4.87 -4.22
CA ALA A 15 2.58 5.34 -4.09
C ALA A 15 2.30 6.59 -4.94
N VAL A 16 3.27 7.49 -5.06
CA VAL A 16 3.19 8.67 -5.93
C VAL A 16 3.21 8.27 -7.40
N GLU A 17 4.06 7.33 -7.81
CA GLU A 17 4.07 6.76 -9.17
C GLU A 17 2.75 6.09 -9.52
N MET A 18 2.17 5.36 -8.56
CA MET A 18 0.83 4.78 -8.70
C MET A 18 -0.25 5.85 -8.90
N GLY A 19 -0.02 7.10 -8.48
CA GLY A 19 -0.93 8.24 -8.67
C GLY A 19 -1.64 8.74 -7.41
N VAL A 20 -1.21 8.29 -6.22
CA VAL A 20 -1.70 8.82 -4.94
C VAL A 20 -1.23 10.26 -4.77
N ARG A 21 -2.14 11.17 -4.40
CA ARG A 21 -1.81 12.56 -4.09
C ARG A 21 -2.55 13.02 -2.84
N THR A 22 -1.89 13.85 -2.05
CA THR A 22 -2.50 14.61 -0.96
C THR A 22 -2.33 16.10 -1.20
N LYS A 23 -3.07 16.96 -0.51
CA LYS A 23 -3.09 18.41 -0.74
C LYS A 23 -1.71 19.04 -0.56
N HIS A 24 -0.92 18.55 0.40
CA HIS A 24 0.43 19.04 0.69
C HIS A 24 1.53 18.01 0.38
N MET A 25 1.21 16.93 -0.35
CA MET A 25 2.13 15.80 -0.60
C MET A 25 2.78 15.26 0.68
N ASN A 26 2.02 15.22 1.78
CA ASN A 26 2.47 14.75 3.07
C ASN A 26 2.88 13.26 3.01
N LYS A 27 4.19 13.02 3.06
CA LYS A 27 4.79 11.68 3.00
C LYS A 27 4.23 10.74 4.06
N THR A 28 4.05 11.20 5.30
CA THR A 28 3.53 10.37 6.39
C THR A 28 2.13 9.86 6.06
N VAL A 29 1.26 10.71 5.51
CA VAL A 29 -0.09 10.31 5.09
C VAL A 29 -0.04 9.28 3.96
N ILE A 30 0.84 9.49 2.97
CA ILE A 30 1.01 8.57 1.84
C ILE A 30 1.52 7.19 2.30
N VAL A 31 2.54 7.17 3.14
CA VAL A 31 3.12 5.94 3.70
C VAL A 31 2.11 5.20 4.57
N GLN A 32 1.39 5.91 5.42
CA GLN A 32 0.36 5.33 6.28
C GLN A 32 -0.80 4.76 5.46
N PHE A 33 -1.25 5.49 4.42
CA PHE A 33 -2.22 4.97 3.47
C PHE A 33 -1.72 3.68 2.82
N ALA A 34 -0.54 3.70 2.20
CA ALA A 34 -0.02 2.53 1.50
C ALA A 34 0.16 1.32 2.43
N SER A 35 0.71 1.55 3.62
CA SER A 35 0.90 0.52 4.65
C SER A 35 -0.42 -0.10 5.08
N HIS A 36 -1.43 0.73 5.39
CA HIS A 36 -2.72 0.26 5.87
C HIS A 36 -3.47 -0.51 4.78
N PHE A 37 -3.53 0.01 3.55
CA PHE A 37 -4.39 -0.53 2.51
C PHE A 37 -3.75 -1.69 1.73
N PHE A 38 -2.43 -1.78 1.67
CA PHE A 38 -1.74 -2.82 0.88
C PHE A 38 -0.89 -3.82 1.68
N ASP A 39 -0.52 -3.55 2.94
CA ASP A 39 0.30 -4.47 3.73
C ASP A 39 -0.42 -4.99 4.98
N ARG A 40 -0.58 -4.14 6.01
CA ARG A 40 -1.04 -4.54 7.35
C ARG A 40 -1.93 -3.49 7.99
N ASN A 41 -2.76 -3.88 8.94
CA ASN A 41 -3.50 -2.91 9.75
C ASN A 41 -2.52 -2.18 10.68
N ILE A 42 -2.38 -0.87 10.51
CA ILE A 42 -1.54 -0.01 11.38
C ILE A 42 -2.36 0.80 12.39
N ALA A 43 -3.68 0.69 12.32
CA ALA A 43 -4.64 1.32 13.22
C ALA A 43 -5.76 0.32 13.53
N ASP A 44 -6.26 0.34 14.75
CA ASP A 44 -7.36 -0.51 15.22
C ASP A 44 -8.72 0.16 15.00
N VAL A 45 -8.94 0.64 13.78
CA VAL A 45 -10.18 1.27 13.35
C VAL A 45 -10.55 0.77 11.96
N GLY A 46 -11.84 0.85 11.62
CA GLY A 46 -12.30 0.47 10.29
C GLY A 46 -11.63 1.32 9.19
N PRO A 47 -11.40 0.79 7.97
CA PRO A 47 -10.68 1.49 6.90
C PRO A 47 -11.25 2.85 6.52
N HIS A 48 -12.58 3.01 6.64
CA HIS A 48 -13.26 4.29 6.43
C HIS A 48 -12.85 5.34 7.47
N ILE A 49 -12.84 4.98 8.76
CA ILE A 49 -12.45 5.88 9.85
C ILE A 49 -10.96 6.23 9.71
N PHE A 50 -10.13 5.25 9.41
CA PHE A 50 -8.71 5.49 9.16
C PHE A 50 -8.49 6.49 8.02
N LEU A 51 -9.23 6.36 6.91
CA LEU A 51 -9.14 7.30 5.79
C LEU A 51 -9.59 8.72 6.19
N LEU A 52 -10.59 8.85 7.06
CA LEU A 52 -11.00 10.16 7.59
C LEU A 52 -9.91 10.78 8.48
N GLU A 53 -9.24 9.98 9.31
CA GLU A 53 -8.13 10.43 10.14
C GLU A 53 -6.95 10.92 9.29
N LEU A 54 -6.58 10.19 8.24
CA LEU A 54 -5.58 10.62 7.27
C LEU A 54 -5.95 11.96 6.62
N ASN A 55 -7.21 12.10 6.20
CA ASN A 55 -7.70 13.34 5.59
C ASN A 55 -7.71 14.55 6.54
N ARG A 56 -7.76 14.33 7.86
CA ARG A 56 -7.62 15.41 8.85
C ARG A 56 -6.19 15.93 8.94
N ILE A 57 -5.20 15.08 8.66
CA ILE A 57 -3.78 15.45 8.65
C ILE A 57 -3.42 16.12 7.32
N ASP A 58 -3.68 15.44 6.22
CA ASP A 58 -3.54 15.99 4.87
C ASP A 58 -4.56 15.35 3.94
N ARG A 59 -5.38 16.18 3.28
CA ARG A 59 -6.49 15.71 2.46
C ARG A 59 -5.95 14.94 1.26
N ILE A 60 -6.40 13.70 1.09
CA ILE A 60 -6.13 12.91 -0.10
C ILE A 60 -6.96 13.48 -1.26
N THR A 61 -6.29 13.89 -2.34
CA THR A 61 -6.90 14.57 -3.49
C THR A 61 -6.98 13.67 -4.72
N SER A 62 -6.14 12.64 -4.81
CA SER A 62 -6.16 11.65 -5.88
C SER A 62 -5.92 10.26 -5.33
N LEU A 63 -6.80 9.32 -5.71
CA LEU A 63 -6.63 7.89 -5.58
C LEU A 63 -7.04 7.23 -6.91
N PRO A 64 -6.10 6.64 -7.65
CA PRO A 64 -6.40 5.94 -8.90
C PRO A 64 -7.36 4.77 -8.66
N LYS A 65 -8.39 4.66 -9.51
CA LYS A 65 -9.49 3.70 -9.33
C LYS A 65 -9.02 2.24 -9.37
N ASP A 66 -8.06 1.92 -10.22
CA ASP A 66 -7.59 0.55 -10.40
C ASP A 66 -6.89 0.06 -9.13
N TYR A 67 -6.09 0.91 -8.49
CA TYR A 67 -5.46 0.59 -7.22
C TYR A 67 -6.43 0.60 -6.04
N MET A 68 -7.56 1.30 -6.14
CA MET A 68 -8.64 1.20 -5.15
C MET A 68 -9.29 -0.19 -5.14
N LEU A 69 -9.42 -0.83 -6.30
CA LEU A 69 -9.90 -2.22 -6.36
C LEU A 69 -8.89 -3.15 -5.68
N VAL A 70 -7.60 -3.01 -5.99
CA VAL A 70 -6.52 -3.78 -5.35
C VAL A 70 -6.52 -3.60 -3.83
N ALA A 71 -6.65 -2.36 -3.34
CA ALA A 71 -6.72 -2.04 -1.91
C ALA A 71 -7.90 -2.72 -1.21
N ARG A 72 -9.09 -2.70 -1.83
CA ARG A 72 -10.29 -3.36 -1.30
C ARG A 72 -10.12 -4.87 -1.23
N SER A 73 -9.58 -5.49 -2.29
CA SER A 73 -9.29 -6.91 -2.31
C SER A 73 -8.28 -7.31 -1.22
N SER A 74 -7.23 -6.51 -1.04
CA SER A 74 -6.24 -6.72 0.03
C SER A 74 -6.86 -6.65 1.44
N LEU A 75 -7.74 -5.67 1.69
CA LEU A 75 -8.47 -5.58 2.96
C LEU A 75 -9.38 -6.80 3.21
N LEU A 76 -10.13 -7.24 2.20
CA LEU A 76 -11.00 -8.41 2.31
C LEU A 76 -10.22 -9.68 2.60
N LEU A 77 -9.15 -9.94 1.84
CA LEU A 77 -8.30 -11.12 2.03
C LEU A 77 -7.62 -11.13 3.39
N ARG A 78 -7.19 -9.95 3.89
CA ARG A 78 -6.66 -9.83 5.25
C ARG A 78 -7.73 -10.07 6.32
N GLY A 79 -8.96 -9.60 6.11
CA GLY A 79 -10.09 -9.90 7.00
C GLY A 79 -10.38 -11.41 7.09
N VAL A 80 -10.33 -12.12 5.97
CA VAL A 80 -10.45 -13.59 5.94
C VAL A 80 -9.26 -14.25 6.63
N GLY A 81 -8.04 -13.82 6.31
CA GLY A 81 -6.82 -14.32 6.95
C GLY A 81 -6.84 -14.15 8.47
N ALA A 82 -7.35 -13.02 8.96
CA ALA A 82 -7.53 -12.76 10.39
C ALA A 82 -8.43 -13.81 11.07
N LYS A 83 -9.53 -14.21 10.42
CA LYS A 83 -10.45 -15.25 10.92
C LYS A 83 -9.82 -16.64 10.92
N LEU A 84 -8.83 -16.87 10.05
CA LEU A 84 -8.08 -18.12 9.96
C LEU A 84 -6.78 -18.10 10.78
N HIS A 85 -6.55 -17.06 11.60
CA HIS A 85 -5.30 -16.86 12.35
C HIS A 85 -4.04 -16.79 11.46
N ALA A 86 -4.19 -16.40 10.20
CA ALA A 86 -3.07 -16.20 9.28
C ALA A 86 -2.36 -14.86 9.52
N PRO A 87 -1.05 -14.75 9.22
CA PRO A 87 -0.32 -13.48 9.31
C PRO A 87 -0.94 -12.41 8.41
N GLN A 88 -1.14 -11.21 8.96
CA GLN A 88 -1.76 -10.08 8.24
C GLN A 88 -0.74 -9.16 7.55
N GLN A 89 0.51 -9.61 7.37
CA GLN A 89 1.58 -8.86 6.68
C GLN A 89 1.67 -9.34 5.24
N VAL A 90 0.82 -8.77 4.37
CA VAL A 90 0.70 -9.23 2.98
C VAL A 90 1.97 -8.97 2.19
N ALA A 91 2.65 -7.84 2.42
CA ALA A 91 3.83 -7.49 1.66
C ALA A 91 4.99 -8.48 1.90
N ARG A 92 5.13 -8.99 3.12
CA ARG A 92 6.14 -10.02 3.44
C ARG A 92 5.83 -11.35 2.76
N ALA A 93 4.56 -11.76 2.73
CA ALA A 93 4.18 -13.00 2.07
C ALA A 93 4.41 -12.93 0.55
N TRP A 94 4.20 -11.75 -0.05
CA TRP A 94 4.34 -11.55 -1.50
C TRP A 94 5.77 -11.21 -1.95
N GLU A 95 6.67 -10.89 -1.02
CA GLU A 95 8.01 -10.39 -1.32
C GLU A 95 8.81 -11.27 -2.31
N PRO A 96 8.85 -12.62 -2.17
CA PRO A 96 9.62 -13.45 -3.10
C PRO A 96 9.13 -13.35 -4.54
N GLU A 97 7.81 -13.35 -4.76
CA GLU A 97 7.23 -13.27 -6.10
C GLU A 97 7.37 -11.87 -6.70
N ALA A 98 7.25 -10.83 -5.86
CA ALA A 98 7.50 -9.46 -6.29
C ALA A 98 8.95 -9.24 -6.73
N ARG A 99 9.93 -9.82 -6.01
CA ARG A 99 11.36 -9.73 -6.39
C ARG A 99 11.62 -10.42 -7.73
N ARG A 100 11.14 -11.66 -7.88
CA ARG A 100 11.23 -12.39 -9.16
C ARG A 100 10.62 -11.66 -10.33
N TYR A 101 9.52 -10.94 -10.10
CA TYR A 101 8.90 -10.14 -11.15
C TYR A 101 9.76 -8.94 -11.55
N LEU A 102 10.33 -8.22 -10.57
CA LEU A 102 11.23 -7.09 -10.83
C LEU A 102 12.51 -7.53 -11.54
N GLU A 103 13.10 -8.65 -11.12
CA GLU A 103 14.27 -9.24 -11.78
C GLU A 103 14.00 -9.54 -13.27
N ARG A 104 12.83 -10.11 -13.59
CA ARG A 104 12.43 -10.34 -15.00
C ARG A 104 12.23 -9.04 -15.78
N LEU A 105 11.65 -8.00 -15.16
CA LEU A 105 11.48 -6.71 -15.83
C LEU A 105 12.82 -6.05 -16.17
N GLU A 106 13.81 -6.18 -15.28
CA GLU A 106 15.17 -5.70 -15.51
C GLU A 106 15.87 -6.47 -16.65
N GLU A 107 15.65 -7.79 -16.74
CA GLU A 107 16.16 -8.65 -17.82
C GLU A 107 15.51 -8.36 -19.18
N ASP A 108 14.21 -8.05 -19.20
CA ASP A 108 13.45 -7.79 -20.42
C ASP A 108 13.67 -6.38 -21.00
N GLY A 109 14.46 -5.52 -20.33
CA GLY A 109 14.97 -4.26 -20.88
C GLY A 109 13.95 -3.13 -21.03
N ASP A 110 12.79 -3.20 -20.39
CA ASP A 110 11.77 -2.16 -20.48
C ASP A 110 11.86 -1.19 -19.28
N ILE A 111 12.60 -0.11 -19.47
CA ILE A 111 12.32 1.17 -18.81
C ILE A 111 12.41 2.28 -19.86
N GLY A 112 11.25 2.56 -20.47
CA GLY A 112 10.87 3.92 -20.86
C GLY A 112 10.22 4.66 -19.70
#